data_AF-A0A536B6G1-F1
#
_entry.id   AF-A0A536B6G1-F1
#
_cell.length_a   1.000
_cell.length_b   1.000
_cell.length_c   1.000
_cell.angle_alpha   90.00
_cell.angle_beta   90.00
_cell.angle_gamma   90.00
#
_symmetry.space_group_name_H-M   'P 1'
#
loop_
_entity.id
_entity.type
_entity.pdbx_description
1 polymer ?
#
loop_
_entity_poly.entity_id
_entity_poly.type
_entity_poly.pdbx_seq_one_letter_code
_entity_poly.pdbx_strand_id
1 'polypeptide(L)'
;WQPIYIALIPVGATLIAGRDADLLIGRVTAAGGVFALLTPILVGWLSDRTVTRWGRRRPWMVAGTVLNIIGLGLLALSASQLTFIAAYLLVQLSNNAAGAAYTGVIPDVVRAEDRGR
;
A
#
# COMPACT_ATOMS: atom_id res chain seq x y z
N TRP A 1 -2.53 -4.89 7.46
CA TRP A 1 -1.26 -4.93 6.72
C TRP A 1 -0.41 -6.14 7.09
N GLN A 2 0.01 -6.29 8.35
CA GLN A 2 0.89 -7.40 8.79
C GLN A 2 0.44 -8.83 8.37
N PRO A 3 -0.86 -9.19 8.41
CA PRO A 3 -1.29 -10.53 7.99
C PRO A 3 -1.02 -10.83 6.50
N ILE A 4 -1.10 -9.82 5.63
CA ILE A 4 -0.79 -9.98 4.20
C ILE A 4 0.69 -10.34 4.03
N TYR A 5 1.56 -9.63 4.75
CA TYR A 5 3.00 -9.81 4.65
C TYR A 5 3.44 -11.18 5.21
N ILE A 6 2.93 -11.57 6.37
CA ILE A 6 3.37 -12.78 7.09
C ILE A 6 2.75 -14.05 6.51
N ALA A 7 1.49 -14.01 6.08
CA ALA A 7 0.77 -15.22 5.66
C ALA A 7 0.56 -15.29 4.14
N LEU A 8 0.15 -14.19 3.50
CA LEU A 8 -0.28 -14.23 2.10
C LEU A 8 0.90 -14.30 1.12
N ILE A 9 2.01 -13.62 1.42
CA ILE A 9 3.21 -13.65 0.56
C ILE A 9 3.82 -15.06 0.52
N PRO A 10 4.12 -15.73 1.65
CA PRO A 10 4.74 -17.05 1.60
C PRO A 10 3.83 -18.08 0.92
N VAL A 11 2.54 -18.09 1.24
CA VAL A 11 1.58 -19.01 0.62
C VAL A 11 1.48 -18.78 -0.88
N GLY A 12 1.30 -17.53 -1.32
CA GLY A 12 1.25 -17.20 -2.75
C GLY A 12 2.55 -17.53 -3.48
N ALA A 13 3.70 -17.30 -2.84
CA ALA A 13 5.00 -17.63 -3.42
C ALA A 13 5.21 -19.14 -3.57
N THR A 14 4.78 -19.96 -2.59
CA THR A 14 4.80 -21.42 -2.71
C THR A 14 3.90 -21.90 -3.84
N LEU A 15 2.71 -21.31 -4.00
CA LEU A 15 1.77 -21.69 -5.06
C LEU A 15 2.29 -21.35 -6.47
N ILE A 16 3.04 -20.26 -6.62
CA ILE A 16 3.50 -19.77 -7.93
C ILE A 16 4.90 -20.27 -8.30
N ALA A 17 5.82 -20.29 -7.34
CA ALA A 17 7.24 -20.58 -7.59
C ALA A 17 7.68 -21.95 -7.03
N GLY A 18 6.86 -22.62 -6.22
CA GLY A 18 7.17 -23.94 -5.66
C GLY A 18 8.50 -23.95 -4.92
N ARG A 19 9.53 -24.56 -5.53
CA ARG A 19 10.88 -24.67 -4.96
C ARG A 19 11.62 -23.33 -4.86
N ASP A 20 11.29 -22.36 -5.71
CA ASP A 20 11.94 -21.04 -5.72
C ASP A 20 11.16 -19.98 -4.90
N ALA A 21 10.26 -20.43 -4.01
CA ALA A 21 9.41 -19.54 -3.21
C ALA A 21 10.23 -18.55 -2.37
N ASP A 22 11.32 -19.00 -1.75
CA ASP A 22 12.18 -18.14 -0.92
C ASP A 22 12.80 -16.98 -1.72
N LEU A 23 13.23 -17.27 -2.95
CA LEU A 23 13.77 -16.26 -3.86
C LEU A 23 12.69 -15.25 -4.27
N LEU A 24 11.47 -15.74 -4.53
CA LEU A 24 10.34 -14.88 -4.87
C LEU A 24 9.94 -13.99 -3.68
N ILE A 25 9.85 -14.54 -2.47
CA ILE A 25 9.60 -13.77 -1.23
C ILE A 25 10.67 -12.69 -1.07
N GLY A 26 11.95 -13.04 -1.25
CA GLY A 26 13.05 -12.08 -1.17
C GLY A 26 12.90 -10.93 -2.18
N ARG A 27 12.57 -11.23 -3.44
CA ARG A 27 12.33 -10.22 -4.49
C ARG A 27 11.14 -9.31 -4.16
N VAL A 28 10.03 -9.90 -3.74
CA VAL A 28 8.79 -9.19 -3.38
C VAL A 28 9.05 -8.24 -2.20
N THR A 29 9.74 -8.73 -1.16
CA THR A 29 10.09 -7.93 0.03
C THR A 29 11.07 -6.83 -0.30
N ALA A 30 12.12 -7.10 -1.08
CA ALA A 30 13.12 -6.10 -1.47
C ALA A 30 12.50 -4.99 -2.34
N ALA A 31 11.77 -5.35 -3.40
CA ALA A 31 11.07 -4.39 -4.23
C ALA A 31 10.08 -3.59 -3.39
N GLY A 32 9.33 -4.28 -2.52
CA GLY A 32 8.38 -3.62 -1.65
C GLY A 32 9.03 -2.66 -0.65
N GLY A 33 10.20 -2.98 -0.10
CA GLY A 33 10.92 -2.08 0.80
C GLY A 33 11.28 -0.75 0.12
N VAL A 34 11.75 -0.81 -1.13
CA VAL A 34 12.08 0.38 -1.92
C VAL A 34 10.83 1.24 -2.15
N PHE A 35 9.73 0.63 -2.59
CA PHE A 35 8.49 1.37 -2.84
C PHE A 35 7.86 1.90 -1.55
N ALA A 36 7.94 1.18 -0.44
CA ALA A 36 7.46 1.64 0.86
C ALA A 36 8.18 2.91 1.36
N LEU A 37 9.43 3.13 0.96
CA LEU A 37 10.16 4.36 1.26
C LEU A 37 9.74 5.53 0.36
N LEU A 38 9.53 5.26 -0.93
CA LEU A 38 9.20 6.30 -1.91
C LEU A 38 7.73 6.75 -1.84
N THR A 39 6.81 5.82 -1.56
CA THR A 39 5.37 6.08 -1.64
C THR A 39 4.89 7.16 -0.69
N PRO A 40 5.24 7.16 0.61
CA PRO A 40 4.79 8.19 1.52
C PRO A 40 5.26 9.59 1.11
N ILE A 41 6.47 9.69 0.54
CA ILE A 41 7.03 10.96 0.03
C ILE A 41 6.21 11.45 -1.17
N LEU A 42 5.99 10.58 -2.16
CA LEU A 42 5.26 10.92 -3.38
C LEU A 42 3.79 11.24 -3.09
N VAL A 43 3.14 10.40 -2.28
CA VAL A 43 1.73 10.58 -1.89
C VAL A 43 1.56 11.81 -1.02
N GLY A 44 2.46 12.07 -0.08
CA GLY A 44 2.46 13.31 0.72
C GLY A 44 2.50 14.53 -0.18
N TRP A 45 3.49 14.60 -1.07
CA TRP A 45 3.67 15.69 -2.03
C TRP A 45 2.49 15.87 -2.99
N LEU A 46 1.90 14.79 -3.50
CA LEU A 46 0.77 14.85 -4.43
C LEU A 46 -0.55 15.17 -3.71
N SER A 47 -0.73 14.65 -2.49
CA SER A 47 -1.87 14.96 -1.64
C SER A 47 -1.90 16.44 -1.28
N ASP A 48 -0.75 17.06 -1.01
CA ASP A 48 -0.66 18.47 -0.68
C ASP A 48 -1.14 19.41 -1.80
N ARG A 49 -1.11 18.96 -3.05
CA ARG A 49 -1.61 19.71 -4.21
C ARG A 49 -3.05 19.38 -4.60
N THR A 50 -3.67 18.42 -3.92
CA THR A 50 -5.00 17.93 -4.32
C THR A 50 -6.09 18.84 -3.76
N VAL A 51 -6.69 19.67 -4.61
CA VAL A 51 -7.84 20.51 -4.27
C VAL A 51 -9.11 19.85 -4.79
N THR A 52 -9.89 19.24 -3.91
CA THR A 52 -11.19 18.67 -4.27
C THR A 52 -12.29 19.15 -3.32
N ARG A 53 -13.54 19.05 -3.78
CA ARG A 53 -14.75 19.37 -3.00
C ARG A 53 -14.91 18.54 -1.70
N TRP A 54 -14.16 17.45 -1.56
CA TRP A 54 -14.18 16.58 -0.37
C TRP A 54 -13.00 16.85 0.57
N GLY A 55 -12.22 17.89 0.32
CA GLY A 55 -10.99 18.21 1.04
C GLY A 55 -9.76 17.53 0.46
N ARG A 56 -8.60 17.78 1.08
CA ARG A 56 -7.29 17.38 0.54
C ARG A 56 -6.98 15.89 0.73
N ARG A 57 -7.41 15.30 1.87
CA ARG A 57 -6.99 13.96 2.31
C ARG A 57 -7.99 12.84 2.01
N ARG A 58 -9.29 13.14 1.92
CA ARG A 58 -10.35 12.14 1.70
C ARG A 58 -10.29 11.43 0.33
N PRO A 59 -10.02 12.12 -0.80
CA PRO A 59 -9.90 11.46 -2.10
C PRO A 59 -8.77 10.43 -2.14
N TRP A 60 -7.65 10.73 -1.46
CA TRP A 60 -6.49 9.86 -1.39
C TRP A 60 -6.74 8.59 -0.57
N MET A 61 -7.50 8.69 0.52
CA MET A 61 -7.96 7.50 1.25
C MET A 61 -8.81 6.61 0.35
N VAL A 62 -9.83 7.17 -0.32
CA VAL A 62 -10.74 6.39 -1.18
C VAL A 62 -9.98 5.77 -2.36
N ALA A 63 -9.16 6.56 -3.06
CA ALA A 63 -8.36 6.07 -4.18
C ALA A 63 -7.39 4.97 -3.73
N GLY A 64 -6.71 5.15 -2.59
CA GLY A 64 -5.85 4.13 -1.99
C GLY A 64 -6.62 2.86 -1.65
N THR A 65 -7.80 2.96 -1.03
CA THR A 65 -8.62 1.80 -0.72
C THR A 65 -9.09 1.06 -1.97
N VAL A 66 -9.58 1.78 -2.99
CA VAL A 66 -10.03 1.18 -4.25
C VAL A 66 -8.87 0.48 -4.97
N LEU A 67 -7.71 1.13 -5.07
CA LEU A 67 -6.51 0.51 -5.66
C LEU A 67 -6.04 -0.71 -4.86
N ASN A 68 -6.20 -0.71 -3.54
CA ASN A 68 -5.85 -1.85 -2.71
C ASN A 68 -6.77 -3.05 -2.97
N ILE A 69 -8.08 -2.82 -3.09
CA ILE A 69 -9.05 -3.87 -3.46
C ILE A 69 -8.71 -4.46 -4.84
N ILE A 70 -8.41 -3.62 -5.82
CA ILE A 70 -8.00 -4.06 -7.16
C ILE A 70 -6.71 -4.87 -7.09
N GLY A 71 -5.71 -4.38 -6.35
CA GLY A 71 -4.43 -5.06 -6.16
C GLY A 71 -4.60 -6.43 -5.50
N LEU A 72 -5.47 -6.56 -4.50
CA LEU A 72 -5.76 -7.84 -3.85
C LEU A 72 -6.43 -8.82 -4.83
N GLY A 73 -7.35 -8.33 -5.67
CA GLY A 73 -7.94 -9.13 -6.73
C GLY A 73 -6.91 -9.63 -7.75
N LEU A 74 -6.00 -8.74 -8.18
CA LEU A 74 -4.90 -9.11 -9.08
C LEU A 74 -3.92 -10.09 -8.44
N LEU A 75 -3.66 -9.95 -7.13
CA LEU A 75 -2.78 -10.85 -6.39
C LEU A 75 -3.39 -12.26 -6.33
N ALA A 76 -4.71 -12.35 -6.07
CA ALA A 76 -5.43 -13.61 -6.05
C ALA A 76 -5.49 -14.31 -7.42
N LEU A 77 -5.51 -13.54 -8.52
CA LEU A 77 -5.56 -14.05 -9.89
C LEU A 77 -4.17 -14.25 -10.52
N SER A 78 -3.10 -13.95 -9.80
CA SER A 78 -1.75 -14.00 -10.36
C SER A 78 -1.30 -15.44 -10.61
N ALA A 79 -0.88 -15.71 -11.84
CA ALA A 79 -0.43 -17.04 -12.29
C ALA A 79 1.07 -17.10 -12.62
N SER A 80 1.76 -15.96 -12.51
CA SER A 80 3.20 -15.84 -12.79
C SER A 80 3.92 -15.04 -11.71
N GLN A 81 5.23 -15.27 -11.54
CA GLN A 81 6.05 -14.54 -10.59
C GLN A 81 5.99 -13.02 -10.82
N LEU A 82 6.03 -12.59 -12.08
CA LEU A 82 5.99 -11.16 -12.43
C LEU A 82 4.65 -10.53 -12.06
N THR A 83 3.54 -11.18 -12.39
CA THR A 83 2.20 -10.68 -12.04
C THR A 83 1.98 -10.65 -10.53
N PHE A 84 2.54 -11.61 -9.79
CA PHE A 84 2.47 -11.63 -8.33
C PHE A 84 3.23 -10.47 -7.71
N ILE A 85 4.46 -10.23 -8.17
CA ILE A 85 5.27 -9.09 -7.71
C ILE A 85 4.53 -7.77 -8.01
N ALA A 86 4.07 -7.58 -9.25
CA ALA A 86 3.38 -6.35 -9.64
C ALA A 86 2.09 -6.10 -8.82
N ALA A 87 1.28 -7.15 -8.62
CA ALA A 87 0.07 -7.06 -7.81
C ALA A 87 0.39 -6.76 -6.35
N TYR A 88 1.42 -7.40 -5.78
CA TYR A 88 1.85 -7.11 -4.41
C TYR A 88 2.33 -5.67 -4.25
N LEU A 89 3.12 -5.18 -5.21
CA LEU A 89 3.58 -3.78 -5.19
C LEU A 89 2.38 -2.83 -5.23
N LEU A 90 1.38 -3.08 -6.07
CA LEU A 90 0.16 -2.26 -6.09
C LEU A 90 -0.56 -2.26 -4.74
N VAL A 91 -0.73 -3.43 -4.12
CA VAL A 91 -1.31 -3.58 -2.77
C VAL A 91 -0.51 -2.80 -1.72
N GLN A 92 0.82 -2.85 -1.81
CA GLN A 92 1.69 -2.15 -0.88
C GLN A 92 1.66 -0.63 -1.05
N LEU A 93 1.74 -0.15 -2.29
CA LEU A 93 1.67 1.28 -2.63
C LEU A 93 0.35 1.87 -2.16
N SER A 94 -0.75 1.22 -2.52
CA SER A 94 -2.10 1.66 -2.17
C SER A 94 -2.37 1.63 -0.67
N ASN A 95 -1.88 0.62 0.06
CA ASN A 95 -1.95 0.57 1.51
C ASN A 95 -1.12 1.68 2.18
N ASN A 96 0.08 1.98 1.67
CA ASN A 96 0.89 3.11 2.16
C ASN A 96 0.19 4.45 1.92
N ALA A 97 -0.41 4.63 0.74
CA ALA A 97 -1.14 5.85 0.41
C ALA A 97 -2.35 6.07 1.33
N ALA A 98 -3.15 5.02 1.55
CA ALA A 98 -4.30 5.07 2.44
C ALA A 98 -3.88 5.30 3.91
N GLY A 99 -2.82 4.63 4.36
CA GLY A 99 -2.27 4.79 5.72
C GLY A 99 -1.75 6.21 5.98
N ALA A 100 -0.99 6.77 5.04
CA ALA A 100 -0.47 8.14 5.14
C ALA A 100 -1.59 9.19 5.14
N ALA A 101 -2.63 8.99 4.33
CA ALA A 101 -3.79 9.87 4.34
C ALA A 101 -4.57 9.77 5.66
N TYR A 102 -4.72 8.56 6.22
CA TYR A 102 -5.40 8.33 7.49
C TYR A 102 -4.70 9.00 8.68
N THR A 103 -3.37 8.83 8.80
CA THR A 103 -2.60 9.50 9.86
C THR A 103 -2.62 11.01 9.72
N GLY A 104 -2.72 11.53 8.49
CA GLY A 104 -2.96 12.94 8.25
C GLY A 104 -4.34 13.42 8.72
N VAL A 105 -5.40 12.61 8.70
CA VAL A 105 -6.72 13.12 9.14
C VAL A 105 -6.72 13.48 10.63
N ILE A 106 -6.00 12.75 11.47
CA ILE A 106 -5.95 12.96 12.93
C ILE A 106 -5.60 14.43 13.31
N PRO A 107 -4.49 15.02 12.84
CA PRO A 107 -4.17 16.42 13.15
C PRO A 107 -5.12 17.44 12.51
N ASP A 108 -5.94 17.06 11.53
CA ASP A 108 -6.93 17.96 10.91
C ASP A 108 -8.24 18.06 11.71
N VAL A 109 -8.60 17.00 12.45
CA VAL A 109 -9.78 17.02 13.34
C VAL A 109 -9.46 17.59 14.72
N VAL A 110 -8.19 17.56 15.14
CA VAL A 110 -7.74 18.17 16.40
C VAL A 110 -7.57 19.68 16.19
N ARG A 111 -8.34 20.47 16.95
CA ARG A 111 -8.26 21.94 16.94
C ARG A 111 -6.86 22.38 17.32
N ALA A 112 -6.38 23.48 16.74
CA ALA A 112 -5.03 24.00 17.02
C ALA A 112 -4.76 24.23 18.53
N GLU A 113 -5.84 24.46 19.29
CA GLU A 113 -5.89 24.67 20.73
C GLU A 113 -5.53 23.41 21.56
N ASP A 114 -5.70 22.21 20.99
CA ASP A 114 -5.52 20.91 21.67
C ASP A 114 -4.26 20.15 21.23
N ARG A 115 -3.41 20.76 20.39
CA ARG A 115 -2.16 20.13 19.95
C ARG A 115 -1.11 20.19 21.06
N GLY A 116 -0.97 19.12 21.84
CA GLY A 116 0.10 18.94 22.83
C GLY A 116 -0.34 18.65 24.27
N ARG A 117 -1.61 18.26 24.49
CA ARG A 117 -2.08 17.70 25.76
C ARG A 117 -2.23 16.18 25.68
#